data_AF-A0A934ZLT8-F1
#
_entry.id   AF-A0A934ZLT8-F1
#
_cell.length_a   1.000
_cell.length_b   1.000
_cell.length_c   1.000
_cell.angle_alpha   90.00
_cell.angle_beta   90.00
_cell.angle_gamma   90.00
#
_symmetry.space_group_name_H-M   'P 1'
#
loop_
_entity.id
_entity.type
_entity.pdbx_description
1 polymer ?
#
loop_
_entity_poly.entity_id
_entity_poly.type
_entity_poly.pdbx_seq_one_letter_code
_entity_poly.pdbx_strand_id
1 'polypeptide(L)'
;MARAKNAPQRSRTPVAELSPAALIDRKLDAAWKSAARTIAGEGIEESNHWDAKWEAVDRVLTHDPPLYLAGGFKTAKAFCSKHLPGVHLQTVRDHTRVARHFTAAHEAAHGVTALAALLDYLEAVAGELPRVAIDPARTRVVVRRGRANETVLFPTLTTDEMRAAARAKRPRRKVTAKPADPVTASIAAALTKARLPALTPTRRRETNLFPPVADADLVGFGKALAAIKLP
;
A
#
# COMPACT_ATOMS: atom_id res chain seq x y z
N MET A 1 20.10 -51.39 47.36
CA MET A 1 20.21 -49.94 47.64
C MET A 1 21.23 -49.34 46.69
N ALA A 2 20.79 -48.75 45.57
CA ALA A 2 21.65 -48.17 44.55
C ALA A 2 21.70 -46.64 44.71
N ARG A 3 22.90 -46.09 44.94
CA ARG A 3 23.17 -44.65 45.04
C ARG A 3 22.99 -43.98 43.68
N ALA A 4 22.03 -43.07 43.56
CA ALA A 4 21.89 -42.18 42.41
C ALA A 4 23.06 -41.17 42.38
N LYS A 5 23.80 -41.14 41.27
CA LYS A 5 24.85 -40.15 41.01
C LYS A 5 24.20 -38.86 40.52
N ASN A 6 24.24 -37.80 41.33
CA ASN A 6 23.82 -36.46 40.92
C ASN A 6 24.76 -35.92 39.84
N ALA A 7 24.19 -35.54 38.69
CA ALA A 7 24.89 -34.84 37.63
C ALA A 7 25.19 -33.39 38.03
N PRO A 8 26.34 -32.81 37.62
CA PRO A 8 26.68 -31.43 37.95
C PRO A 8 25.76 -30.45 37.21
N GLN A 9 25.06 -29.61 37.97
CA GLN A 9 24.36 -28.44 37.44
C GLN A 9 25.39 -27.48 36.84
N ARG A 10 25.39 -27.36 35.51
CA ARG A 10 26.11 -26.29 34.81
C ARG A 10 25.44 -24.97 35.15
N SER A 11 26.10 -24.15 35.96
CA SER A 11 25.73 -22.75 36.15
C SER A 11 25.77 -22.05 34.80
N ARG A 12 24.60 -21.63 34.32
CA ARG A 12 24.50 -20.73 33.16
C ARG A 12 25.16 -19.41 33.54
N THR A 13 26.23 -19.05 32.84
CA THR A 13 26.77 -17.70 32.86
C THR A 13 25.64 -16.74 32.50
N PRO A 14 25.37 -15.68 33.30
CA PRO A 14 24.40 -14.67 32.90
C PRO A 14 24.91 -14.05 31.60
N VAL A 15 24.10 -14.20 30.53
CA VAL A 15 24.33 -13.48 29.27
C VAL A 15 24.25 -12.02 29.63
N ALA A 16 25.35 -11.29 29.46
CA ALA A 16 25.37 -9.85 29.66
C ALA A 16 24.23 -9.24 28.83
N GLU A 17 23.25 -8.63 29.50
CA GLU A 17 22.20 -7.89 28.83
C GLU A 17 22.84 -6.76 28.03
N LEU A 18 22.91 -6.94 26.72
CA LEU A 18 23.26 -5.87 25.79
C LEU A 18 22.23 -4.76 25.96
N SER A 19 22.61 -3.71 26.68
CA SER A 19 21.80 -2.50 26.80
C SER A 19 21.49 -1.96 25.39
N PRO A 20 20.20 -1.74 25.03
CA PRO A 20 19.82 -1.16 23.74
C PRO A 20 20.46 0.21 23.46
N ALA A 21 20.98 0.88 24.48
CA ALA A 21 21.67 2.16 24.37
C ALA A 21 23.11 2.06 23.83
N ALA A 22 23.75 0.89 23.87
CA ALA A 22 25.15 0.71 23.47
C ALA A 22 25.35 0.52 21.95
N LEU A 23 24.26 0.43 21.17
CA LEU A 23 24.27 0.10 19.73
C LEU A 23 23.57 1.14 18.84
N ILE A 24 23.21 2.32 19.37
CA ILE A 24 22.83 3.43 18.49
C ILE A 24 24.14 4.04 17.98
N ASP A 25 24.50 3.68 16.76
CA ASP A 25 25.62 4.25 16.01
C ASP A 25 25.57 5.79 16.12
N ARG A 26 26.66 6.41 16.58
CA ARG A 26 26.79 7.87 16.70
C ARG A 26 26.42 8.59 15.40
N LYS A 27 26.64 7.93 14.25
CA LYS A 27 26.23 8.46 12.94
C LYS A 27 24.72 8.52 12.78
N LEU A 28 23.99 7.49 13.22
CA LEU A 28 22.52 7.47 13.17
C LEU A 28 21.92 8.53 14.10
N ASP A 29 22.47 8.70 15.30
CA ASP A 29 22.04 9.75 16.22
C ASP A 29 22.28 11.16 15.64
N ALA A 30 23.45 11.40 15.04
CA ALA A 30 23.75 12.66 14.36
C ALA A 30 22.82 12.92 13.16
N ALA A 31 22.56 11.90 12.33
CA ALA A 31 21.65 11.99 11.20
C ALA A 31 20.20 12.27 11.66
N TRP A 32 19.76 11.58 12.71
CA TRP A 32 18.47 11.83 13.36
C TRP A 32 18.36 13.26 13.87
N LYS A 33 19.34 13.74 14.66
CA LYS A 33 19.35 15.10 15.22
C LYS A 33 19.32 16.16 14.11
N SER A 34 20.10 15.97 13.06
CA SER A 34 20.09 16.86 11.89
C SER A 34 18.70 16.93 11.25
N ALA A 35 18.08 15.78 10.96
CA ALA A 35 16.75 15.74 10.37
C ALA A 35 15.68 16.33 11.32
N ALA A 36 15.76 16.05 12.62
CA ALA A 36 14.83 16.57 13.61
C ALA A 36 14.85 18.10 13.70
N ARG A 37 16.04 18.73 13.61
CA ARG A 37 16.17 20.20 13.55
C ARG A 37 15.51 20.79 12.31
N THR A 38 15.75 20.19 11.14
CA THR A 38 15.11 20.62 9.89
C THR A 38 13.58 20.51 9.97
N ILE A 39 13.06 19.43 10.57
CA ILE A 39 11.61 19.22 10.74
C ILE A 39 11.00 20.24 11.71
N ALA A 40 11.74 20.61 12.77
CA ALA A 40 11.33 21.61 13.74
C ALA A 40 11.39 23.04 13.18
N GLY A 41 11.98 23.25 12.00
CA GLY A 41 12.14 24.58 11.40
C GLY A 41 13.27 25.40 12.02
N GLU A 42 14.14 24.80 12.83
CA GLU A 42 15.28 25.51 13.42
C GLU A 42 16.23 26.00 12.32
N GLY A 43 16.38 27.32 12.19
CA GLY A 43 17.29 27.97 11.23
C GLY A 43 16.73 28.13 9.82
N ILE A 44 15.41 28.11 9.64
CA ILE A 44 14.74 28.19 8.34
C ILE A 44 13.90 29.48 8.27
N GLU A 45 14.18 30.36 7.29
CA GLU A 45 13.35 31.55 7.01
C GLU A 45 12.02 31.13 6.37
N GLU A 46 10.88 31.57 6.91
CA GLU A 46 9.58 30.88 6.86
C GLU A 46 8.94 30.61 5.48
N SER A 47 9.43 31.17 4.37
CA SER A 47 8.61 31.28 3.14
C SER A 47 8.83 30.23 2.04
N ASN A 48 9.94 29.46 2.03
CA ASN A 48 10.31 28.66 0.84
C ASN A 48 10.66 27.18 1.09
N HIS A 49 10.49 26.64 2.29
CA HIS A 49 11.14 25.37 2.68
C HIS A 49 10.19 24.18 2.89
N TRP A 50 9.06 24.19 2.19
CA TRP A 50 8.15 23.03 2.16
C TRP A 50 8.91 21.76 1.76
N ASP A 51 9.76 21.86 0.74
CA ASP A 51 10.61 20.77 0.25
C ASP A 51 11.57 20.25 1.33
N ALA A 52 12.37 21.11 1.95
CA ALA A 52 13.37 20.72 2.94
C ALA A 52 12.75 20.00 4.14
N LYS A 53 11.58 20.45 4.62
CA LYS A 53 10.85 19.79 5.69
C LYS A 53 10.43 18.37 5.29
N TRP A 54 9.77 18.22 4.15
CA TRP A 54 9.26 16.91 3.73
C TRP A 54 10.36 15.96 3.23
N GLU A 55 11.45 16.47 2.69
CA GLU A 55 12.67 15.71 2.41
C GLU A 55 13.33 15.18 3.70
N ALA A 56 13.37 16.00 4.76
CA ALA A 56 13.88 15.56 6.06
C ALA A 56 12.98 14.48 6.68
N VAL A 57 11.65 14.64 6.58
CA VAL A 57 10.69 13.60 6.98
C VAL A 57 10.91 12.33 6.16
N ASP A 58 11.08 12.44 4.84
CA ASP A 58 11.35 11.31 3.95
C ASP A 58 12.61 10.56 4.36
N ARG A 59 13.69 11.29 4.63
CA ARG A 59 14.97 10.75 5.09
C ARG A 59 14.78 9.98 6.40
N VAL A 60 14.02 10.51 7.35
CA VAL A 60 13.75 9.82 8.62
C VAL A 60 12.98 8.51 8.41
N LEU A 61 11.99 8.52 7.51
CA LEU A 61 11.11 7.38 7.28
C LEU A 61 11.72 6.27 6.40
N THR A 62 12.61 6.63 5.47
CA THR A 62 13.13 5.71 4.45
C THR A 62 14.59 5.30 4.59
N HIS A 63 15.33 5.88 5.54
CA HIS A 63 16.68 5.41 5.86
C HIS A 63 16.67 3.93 6.30
N ASP A 64 17.77 3.22 6.04
CA ASP A 64 17.97 1.84 6.49
C ASP A 64 19.20 1.76 7.43
N PRO A 65 19.02 1.57 8.75
CA PRO A 65 17.76 1.42 9.47
C PRO A 65 17.00 2.76 9.62
N PRO A 66 15.67 2.78 9.81
CA PRO A 66 14.90 4.03 9.90
C PRO A 66 15.36 4.94 11.05
N LEU A 67 15.60 6.24 10.78
CA LEU A 67 16.19 7.16 11.76
C LEU A 67 15.27 7.45 12.95
N TYR A 68 13.95 7.27 12.80
CA TYR A 68 13.04 7.43 13.93
C TYR A 68 13.34 6.42 15.05
N LEU A 69 13.95 5.27 14.75
CA LEU A 69 14.40 4.30 15.75
C LEU A 69 15.53 4.89 16.60
N ALA A 70 16.49 5.58 15.97
CA ALA A 70 17.55 6.30 16.69
C ALA A 70 16.98 7.45 17.55
N GLY A 71 15.88 8.05 17.12
CA GLY A 71 15.09 9.01 17.91
C GLY A 71 14.27 8.41 19.06
N GLY A 72 14.34 7.09 19.29
CA GLY A 72 13.61 6.39 20.35
C GLY A 72 12.14 6.07 20.02
N PHE A 73 11.70 6.25 18.77
CA PHE A 73 10.34 5.93 18.36
C PHE A 73 10.23 4.47 17.91
N LYS A 74 9.26 3.73 18.45
CA LYS A 74 9.02 2.34 18.04
C LYS A 74 8.38 2.20 16.65
N THR A 75 7.69 3.24 16.17
CA THR A 75 6.97 3.22 14.89
C THR A 75 7.00 4.57 14.20
N ALA A 76 6.92 4.57 12.87
CA ALA A 76 6.76 5.78 12.06
C ALA A 76 5.52 6.61 12.47
N LYS A 77 4.42 5.94 12.86
CA LYS A 77 3.21 6.63 13.35
C LYS A 77 3.48 7.42 14.62
N ALA A 78 4.17 6.83 15.60
CA ALA A 78 4.54 7.52 16.84
C ALA A 78 5.44 8.74 16.58
N PHE A 79 6.39 8.60 15.65
CA PHE A 79 7.22 9.72 15.19
C PHE A 79 6.37 10.83 14.57
N CYS A 80 5.50 10.51 13.59
CA CYS A 80 4.65 11.49 12.92
C CYS A 80 3.71 12.19 13.91
N SER A 81 3.10 11.46 14.85
CA SER A 81 2.23 12.06 15.86
C SER A 81 2.95 13.05 16.78
N LYS A 82 4.24 12.85 17.07
CA LYS A 82 5.02 13.75 17.91
C LYS A 82 5.57 14.96 17.13
N HIS A 83 6.10 14.74 15.93
CA HIS A 83 6.79 15.79 15.17
C HIS A 83 5.91 16.51 14.15
N LEU A 84 4.77 15.95 13.79
CA LEU A 84 3.82 16.49 12.80
C LEU A 84 2.38 16.40 13.37
N PRO A 85 2.09 17.11 14.49
CA PRO A 85 0.80 17.03 15.14
C PRO A 85 -0.33 17.46 14.19
N GLY A 86 -1.43 16.72 14.20
CA GLY A 86 -2.60 16.98 13.35
C GLY A 86 -2.49 16.46 11.91
N VAL A 87 -1.33 15.96 11.47
CA VAL A 87 -1.16 15.44 10.12
C VAL A 87 -1.35 13.92 10.10
N HIS A 88 -2.25 13.44 9.23
CA HIS A 88 -2.48 12.00 9.07
C HIS A 88 -1.29 11.33 8.35
N LEU A 89 -0.99 10.07 8.69
CA LEU A 89 0.16 9.34 8.12
C LEU A 89 0.10 9.24 6.59
N GLN A 90 -1.10 9.10 6.03
CA GLN A 90 -1.29 9.08 4.57
C GLN A 90 -0.86 10.42 3.96
N THR A 91 -1.28 11.54 4.55
CA THR A 91 -0.89 12.88 4.13
C THR A 91 0.63 13.05 4.19
N VAL A 92 1.28 12.59 5.27
CA VAL A 92 2.75 12.60 5.37
C VAL A 92 3.38 11.85 4.20
N ARG A 93 2.90 10.64 3.89
CA ARG A 93 3.42 9.83 2.77
C ARG A 93 3.25 10.53 1.42
N ASP A 94 2.10 11.17 1.20
CA ASP A 94 1.84 11.89 -0.04
C ASP A 94 2.79 13.10 -0.18
N HIS A 95 3.00 13.85 0.90
CA HIS A 95 3.92 15.00 0.90
C HIS A 95 5.38 14.57 0.72
N THR A 96 5.86 13.56 1.45
CA THR A 96 7.23 13.06 1.29
C THR A 96 7.45 12.52 -0.12
N ARG A 97 6.46 11.84 -0.69
CA ARG A 97 6.52 11.32 -2.06
C ARG A 97 6.56 12.44 -3.09
N VAL A 98 5.76 13.50 -2.93
CA VAL A 98 5.80 14.67 -3.83
C VAL A 98 7.13 15.42 -3.71
N ALA A 99 7.64 15.64 -2.49
CA ALA A 99 8.90 16.33 -2.26
C ALA A 99 10.12 15.65 -2.90
N ARG A 100 10.08 14.32 -3.12
CA ARG A 100 11.17 13.61 -3.84
C ARG A 100 11.30 13.98 -5.32
N HIS A 101 10.25 14.52 -5.93
CA HIS A 101 10.19 14.73 -7.39
C HIS A 101 9.88 16.16 -7.79
N PHE A 102 9.36 16.98 -6.87
CA PHE A 102 8.88 18.33 -7.15
C PHE A 102 9.41 19.33 -6.13
N THR A 103 9.57 20.58 -6.59
CA THR A 103 9.99 21.71 -5.78
C THR A 103 8.79 22.39 -5.10
N ALA A 104 9.07 23.28 -4.14
CA ALA A 104 8.03 24.11 -3.51
C ALA A 104 7.24 24.95 -4.52
N ALA A 105 7.87 25.42 -5.61
CA ALA A 105 7.18 26.18 -6.66
C ALA A 105 6.12 25.34 -7.39
N HIS A 106 6.39 24.05 -7.64
CA HIS A 106 5.40 23.15 -8.22
C HIS A 106 4.24 22.88 -7.26
N GLU A 107 4.54 22.75 -5.97
CA GLU A 107 3.51 22.59 -4.93
C GLU A 107 2.60 23.80 -4.84
N ALA A 108 3.15 25.02 -4.83
CA ALA A 108 2.38 26.24 -4.84
C ALA A 108 1.51 26.39 -6.10
N ALA A 109 2.01 25.96 -7.27
CA ALA A 109 1.29 26.07 -8.53
C ALA A 109 0.17 25.04 -8.72
N HIS A 110 0.34 23.82 -8.22
CA HIS A 110 -0.56 22.69 -8.54
C HIS A 110 -1.22 22.03 -7.32
N GLY A 111 -0.67 22.25 -6.14
CA GLY A 111 -1.06 21.57 -4.90
C GLY A 111 -0.57 20.12 -4.83
N VAL A 112 -0.29 19.67 -3.60
CA VAL A 112 0.21 18.31 -3.32
C VAL A 112 -0.72 17.22 -3.86
N THR A 113 -2.04 17.39 -3.76
CA THR A 113 -3.02 16.37 -4.17
C THR A 113 -2.95 16.08 -5.67
N ALA A 114 -2.79 17.11 -6.51
CA ALA A 114 -2.70 16.94 -7.96
C ALA A 114 -1.35 16.31 -8.35
N LEU A 115 -0.26 16.73 -7.71
CA LEU A 115 1.07 16.17 -7.94
C LEU A 115 1.15 14.70 -7.49
N ALA A 116 0.53 14.34 -6.37
CA ALA A 116 0.45 12.94 -5.92
C ALA A 116 -0.35 12.08 -6.92
N ALA A 117 -1.45 12.60 -7.47
CA ALA A 117 -2.21 11.91 -8.52
C ALA A 117 -1.40 11.75 -9.82
N LEU A 118 -0.52 12.71 -10.13
CA LEU A 118 0.43 12.59 -11.24
C LEU A 118 1.43 11.48 -11.02
N LEU A 119 2.03 11.39 -9.83
CA LEU A 119 2.94 10.29 -9.50
C LEU A 119 2.23 8.93 -9.57
N ASP A 120 0.98 8.84 -9.10
CA ASP A 120 0.18 7.61 -9.21
C ASP A 120 -0.04 7.18 -10.67
N TYR A 121 -0.24 8.14 -11.58
CA TYR A 121 -0.37 7.86 -13.00
C TYR A 121 0.96 7.40 -13.60
N LEU A 122 2.05 8.13 -13.33
CA LEU A 122 3.37 7.80 -13.85
C LEU A 122 3.85 6.44 -13.37
N GLU A 123 3.63 6.10 -12.09
CA GLU A 123 3.94 4.78 -11.57
C GLU A 123 3.06 3.67 -12.17
N ALA A 124 1.80 3.97 -12.44
CA ALA A 124 0.92 3.00 -13.10
C ALA A 124 1.36 2.71 -14.55
N VAL A 125 2.07 3.64 -15.19
CA VAL A 125 2.58 3.49 -16.57
C VAL A 125 3.97 2.84 -16.58
N ALA A 126 4.89 3.29 -15.73
CA ALA A 126 6.30 2.94 -15.79
C ALA A 126 6.79 2.01 -14.66
N GLY A 127 5.98 1.79 -13.62
CA GLY A 127 6.40 1.08 -12.41
C GLY A 127 7.03 2.03 -11.39
N GLU A 128 8.03 1.56 -10.64
CA GLU A 128 8.69 2.39 -9.63
C GLU A 128 9.45 3.56 -10.30
N LEU A 129 9.23 4.78 -9.79
CA LEU A 129 9.87 5.97 -10.33
C LEU A 129 11.25 6.18 -9.69
N PRO A 130 12.30 6.45 -10.47
CA PRO A 130 13.58 6.84 -9.90
C PRO A 130 13.47 8.22 -9.23
N ARG A 131 14.31 8.49 -8.22
CA ARG A 131 14.39 9.79 -7.53
C ARG A 131 14.99 10.87 -8.45
N VAL A 132 14.19 11.33 -9.41
CA VAL A 132 14.54 12.37 -10.40
C VAL A 132 13.46 13.44 -10.38
N ALA A 133 13.86 14.69 -10.57
CA ALA A 133 12.96 15.82 -10.69
C ALA A 133 12.05 15.67 -11.92
N ILE A 134 10.76 15.91 -11.74
CA ILE A 134 9.75 15.83 -12.79
C ILE A 134 9.21 17.24 -13.06
N ASP A 135 9.16 17.61 -14.33
CA ASP A 135 8.54 18.86 -14.77
C ASP A 135 7.03 18.64 -15.02
N PRO A 136 6.13 19.12 -14.14
CA PRO A 136 4.70 18.93 -14.30
C PRO A 136 4.15 19.62 -15.55
N ALA A 137 4.72 20.75 -15.98
CA ALA A 137 4.22 21.52 -17.13
C ALA A 137 4.42 20.79 -18.46
N ARG A 138 5.45 19.96 -18.56
CA ARG A 138 5.78 19.19 -19.77
C ARG A 138 5.22 17.77 -19.74
N THR A 139 4.68 17.33 -18.60
CA THR A 139 4.19 15.96 -18.44
C THR A 139 2.85 15.77 -19.14
N ARG A 140 2.77 14.72 -19.96
CA ARG A 140 1.56 14.34 -20.73
C ARG A 140 0.89 13.12 -20.12
N VAL A 141 -0.43 13.15 -20.08
CA VAL A 141 -1.27 12.12 -19.49
C VAL A 141 -2.31 11.69 -20.51
N VAL A 142 -2.49 10.37 -20.64
CA VAL A 142 -3.52 9.80 -21.50
C VAL A 142 -4.80 9.65 -20.70
N VAL A 143 -5.80 10.46 -21.01
CA VAL A 143 -7.12 10.46 -20.38
C VAL A 143 -8.18 9.93 -21.33
N ARG A 144 -9.24 9.34 -20.78
CA ARG A 144 -10.38 8.87 -21.57
C ARG A 144 -11.51 9.90 -21.49
N ARG A 145 -11.90 10.48 -22.62
CA ARG A 145 -13.04 11.40 -22.74
C ARG A 145 -14.04 10.80 -23.72
N GLY A 146 -15.17 10.36 -23.17
CA GLY A 146 -16.16 9.56 -23.92
C GLY A 146 -15.58 8.23 -24.40
N ARG A 147 -15.54 8.04 -25.73
CA ARG A 147 -15.05 6.81 -26.38
C ARG A 147 -13.58 6.90 -26.82
N ALA A 148 -12.99 8.09 -26.81
CA ALA A 148 -11.62 8.31 -27.27
C ALA A 148 -10.63 8.43 -26.09
N ASN A 149 -9.38 8.07 -26.38
CA ASN A 149 -8.25 8.41 -25.51
C ASN A 149 -7.57 9.65 -26.07
N GLU A 150 -7.37 10.65 -25.22
CA GLU A 150 -6.71 11.91 -25.58
C GLU A 150 -5.43 12.04 -24.76
N THR A 151 -4.38 12.59 -25.38
CA THR A 151 -3.14 12.94 -24.68
C THR A 151 -3.17 14.41 -24.35
N VAL A 152 -3.18 14.73 -23.06
CA VAL A 152 -3.41 16.08 -22.55
C VAL A 152 -2.26 16.45 -21.59
N LEU A 153 -1.93 17.74 -21.48
CA LEU A 153 -0.92 18.22 -20.53
C LEU A 153 -1.47 18.20 -19.11
N PHE A 154 -0.63 17.81 -18.15
CA PHE A 154 -1.02 17.71 -16.73
C PHE A 154 -1.69 18.98 -16.17
N PRO A 155 -1.21 20.22 -16.41
CA PRO A 155 -1.82 21.42 -15.82
C PRO A 155 -3.27 21.67 -16.25
N THR A 156 -3.71 21.09 -17.37
CA THR A 156 -5.09 21.24 -17.86
C THR A 156 -6.05 20.16 -17.38
N LEU A 157 -5.56 19.21 -16.58
CA LEU A 157 -6.34 18.08 -16.08
C LEU A 157 -6.84 18.33 -14.67
N THR A 158 -8.06 17.86 -14.42
CA THR A 158 -8.59 17.82 -13.06
C THR A 158 -7.98 16.64 -12.28
N THR A 159 -7.93 16.75 -10.94
CA THR A 159 -7.46 15.66 -10.06
C THR A 159 -8.26 14.37 -10.26
N ASP A 160 -9.55 14.46 -10.58
CA ASP A 160 -10.40 13.28 -10.79
C ASP A 160 -10.13 12.60 -12.14
N GLU A 161 -9.88 13.38 -13.20
CA GLU A 161 -9.40 12.84 -14.49
C GLU A 161 -8.05 12.14 -14.30
N MET A 162 -7.13 12.73 -13.53
CA MET A 162 -5.84 12.13 -13.20
C MET A 162 -5.98 10.78 -12.48
N ARG A 163 -6.81 10.73 -11.43
CA ARG A 163 -7.09 9.48 -10.70
C ARG A 163 -7.78 8.44 -11.57
N ALA A 164 -8.68 8.86 -12.47
CA ALA A 164 -9.30 7.96 -13.43
C ALA A 164 -8.28 7.38 -14.42
N ALA A 165 -7.38 8.23 -14.95
CA ALA A 165 -6.29 7.82 -15.83
C ALA A 165 -5.33 6.84 -15.15
N ALA A 166 -4.88 7.14 -13.93
CA ALA A 166 -4.02 6.26 -13.15
C ALA A 166 -4.67 4.88 -12.93
N ARG A 167 -5.95 4.85 -12.54
CA ARG A 167 -6.71 3.59 -12.39
C ARG A 167 -6.85 2.81 -13.69
N ALA A 168 -7.01 3.49 -14.82
CA ALA A 168 -7.10 2.84 -16.13
C ALA A 168 -5.76 2.23 -16.58
N LYS A 169 -4.63 2.78 -16.13
CA LYS A 169 -3.29 2.27 -16.44
C LYS A 169 -2.82 1.18 -15.50
N ARG A 170 -3.25 1.19 -14.23
CA ARG A 170 -2.88 0.16 -13.27
C ARG A 170 -3.24 -1.21 -13.86
N PRO A 171 -2.30 -2.16 -13.91
CA PRO A 171 -2.63 -3.50 -14.33
C PRO A 171 -3.77 -3.95 -13.44
N ARG A 172 -4.88 -4.36 -14.06
CA ARG A 172 -5.94 -5.03 -13.32
C ARG A 172 -5.24 -6.21 -12.69
N ARG A 173 -4.99 -6.14 -11.38
CA ARG A 173 -4.51 -7.28 -10.60
C ARG A 173 -5.46 -8.39 -11.03
N LYS A 174 -4.94 -9.38 -11.75
CA LYS A 174 -5.72 -10.57 -12.06
C LYS A 174 -6.13 -11.04 -10.69
N VAL A 175 -7.38 -10.77 -10.32
CA VAL A 175 -8.00 -11.42 -9.20
C VAL A 175 -8.07 -12.83 -9.75
N THR A 176 -7.01 -13.60 -9.51
CA THR A 176 -7.05 -15.04 -9.60
C THR A 176 -8.25 -15.37 -8.74
N ALA A 177 -9.37 -15.66 -9.41
CA ALA A 177 -10.55 -16.12 -8.74
C ALA A 177 -10.03 -17.19 -7.80
N LYS A 178 -10.26 -17.01 -6.49
CA LYS A 178 -9.89 -18.07 -5.54
C LYS A 178 -10.48 -19.34 -6.14
N PRO A 179 -9.67 -20.39 -6.34
CA PRO A 179 -10.17 -21.63 -6.91
C PRO A 179 -11.45 -21.96 -6.15
N ALA A 180 -12.54 -22.17 -6.91
CA ALA A 180 -13.82 -22.47 -6.30
C ALA A 180 -13.62 -23.65 -5.36
N ASP A 181 -14.27 -23.59 -4.20
CA ASP A 181 -14.26 -24.72 -3.29
C ASP A 181 -14.69 -25.99 -4.04
N PRO A 182 -14.08 -27.17 -3.75
CA PRO A 182 -14.36 -28.39 -4.48
C PRO A 182 -15.86 -28.70 -4.60
N VAL A 183 -16.64 -28.42 -3.55
CA VAL A 183 -18.09 -28.60 -3.56
C VAL A 183 -18.77 -27.63 -4.54
N THR A 184 -18.43 -26.33 -4.47
CA THR A 184 -18.98 -25.31 -5.38
C THR A 184 -18.60 -25.61 -6.83
N ALA A 185 -17.38 -26.09 -7.08
CA ALA A 185 -16.91 -26.49 -8.40
C ALA A 185 -17.69 -27.69 -8.95
N SER A 186 -17.91 -28.72 -8.13
CA SER A 186 -18.71 -29.90 -8.51
C SER A 186 -20.17 -29.54 -8.81
N ILE A 187 -20.79 -28.64 -8.03
CA ILE A 187 -22.14 -28.14 -8.30
C ILE A 187 -22.18 -27.38 -9.63
N ALA A 188 -21.25 -26.44 -9.83
CA ALA A 188 -21.17 -25.66 -11.08
C ALA A 188 -20.99 -26.56 -12.31
N ALA A 189 -20.17 -27.62 -12.21
CA ALA A 189 -19.98 -28.58 -13.28
C ALA A 189 -21.25 -29.38 -13.60
N ALA A 190 -21.98 -29.83 -12.58
CA ALA A 190 -23.23 -30.56 -12.75
C ALA A 190 -24.31 -29.70 -13.41
N LEU A 191 -24.46 -28.44 -12.99
CA LEU A 191 -25.39 -27.49 -13.59
C LEU A 191 -25.02 -27.16 -15.04
N THR A 192 -23.73 -26.99 -15.32
CA THR A 192 -23.25 -26.79 -16.70
C THR A 192 -23.60 -27.99 -17.59
N LYS A 193 -23.40 -29.23 -17.10
CA LYS A 193 -23.77 -30.45 -17.81
C LYS A 193 -25.27 -30.56 -18.06
N ALA A 194 -26.09 -30.06 -17.14
CA ALA A 194 -27.54 -29.98 -17.27
C ALA A 194 -28.02 -28.79 -18.14
N ARG A 195 -27.10 -28.02 -18.76
CA ARG A 195 -27.36 -26.82 -19.55
C ARG A 195 -28.02 -25.67 -18.76
N LEU A 196 -27.71 -25.58 -17.46
CA LEU A 196 -28.20 -24.54 -16.54
C LEU A 196 -27.05 -23.66 -15.98
N PRO A 197 -26.13 -23.12 -16.79
CA PRO A 197 -24.96 -22.36 -16.29
C PRO A 197 -25.35 -21.06 -15.58
N ALA A 198 -26.51 -20.49 -15.88
CA ALA A 198 -27.03 -19.30 -15.21
C ALA A 198 -27.35 -19.53 -13.73
N LEU A 199 -27.52 -20.78 -13.29
CA LEU A 199 -27.81 -21.16 -11.91
C LEU A 199 -26.55 -21.45 -11.09
N THR A 200 -25.36 -21.09 -11.57
CA THR A 200 -24.09 -21.36 -10.88
C THR A 200 -24.10 -20.77 -9.46
N PRO A 201 -23.87 -21.60 -8.41
CA PRO A 201 -23.97 -21.12 -7.04
C PRO A 201 -22.86 -20.15 -6.69
N THR A 202 -23.18 -19.18 -5.84
CA THR A 202 -22.20 -18.31 -5.19
C THR A 202 -22.05 -18.74 -3.73
N ARG A 203 -20.83 -19.02 -3.29
CA ARG A 203 -20.57 -19.35 -1.88
C ARG A 203 -20.56 -18.08 -1.04
N ARG A 204 -21.40 -18.02 -0.01
CA ARG A 204 -21.40 -16.93 0.98
C ARG A 204 -21.23 -17.54 2.37
N ARG A 205 -20.04 -17.37 2.96
CA ARG A 205 -19.62 -18.09 4.18
C ARG A 205 -19.64 -19.61 3.92
N GLU A 206 -20.46 -20.36 4.65
CA GLU A 206 -20.54 -21.83 4.58
C GLU A 206 -21.71 -22.34 3.74
N THR A 207 -22.54 -21.45 3.18
CA THR A 207 -23.69 -21.82 2.35
C THR A 207 -23.46 -21.53 0.87
N ASN A 208 -23.92 -22.45 0.02
CA ASN A 208 -24.04 -22.24 -1.42
C ASN A 208 -25.39 -21.57 -1.68
N LEU A 209 -25.37 -20.36 -2.24
CA LEU A 209 -26.57 -19.63 -2.62
C LEU A 209 -26.78 -19.78 -4.13
N PHE A 210 -27.99 -20.16 -4.51
CA PHE A 210 -28.41 -20.24 -5.90
C PHE A 210 -29.20 -18.98 -6.28
N PRO A 211 -29.09 -18.51 -7.53
CA PRO A 211 -30.05 -17.56 -8.09
C PRO A 211 -31.48 -18.14 -8.05
N PRO A 212 -32.53 -17.29 -8.17
CA PRO A 212 -33.89 -17.76 -8.36
C PRO A 212 -33.98 -18.73 -9.56
N VAL A 213 -34.64 -19.87 -9.35
CA VAL A 213 -34.84 -20.90 -10.38
C VAL A 213 -36.23 -20.71 -10.97
N ALA A 214 -36.33 -20.59 -12.30
CA ALA A 214 -37.62 -20.53 -12.97
C ALA A 214 -38.34 -21.89 -12.90
N ASP A 215 -39.68 -21.90 -12.86
CA ASP A 215 -40.47 -23.13 -12.73
C ASP A 215 -40.16 -24.16 -13.82
N ALA A 216 -39.91 -23.70 -15.05
CA ALA A 216 -39.54 -24.55 -16.17
C ALA A 216 -38.20 -25.28 -15.97
N ASP A 217 -37.30 -24.71 -15.18
CA ASP A 217 -35.95 -25.25 -14.92
C ASP A 217 -35.89 -26.09 -13.63
N LEU A 218 -36.93 -26.08 -12.77
CA LEU A 218 -36.92 -26.74 -11.46
C LEU A 218 -36.62 -28.24 -11.55
N VAL A 219 -37.21 -28.94 -12.52
CA VAL A 219 -37.01 -30.38 -12.70
C VAL A 219 -35.57 -30.68 -13.13
N GLY A 220 -35.03 -29.89 -14.06
CA GLY A 220 -33.65 -30.01 -14.52
C GLY A 220 -32.64 -29.70 -13.42
N PHE A 221 -32.90 -28.65 -12.66
CA PHE A 221 -32.11 -28.23 -11.51
C PHE A 221 -32.05 -29.32 -10.42
N GLY A 222 -33.20 -29.87 -10.02
CA GLY A 222 -33.28 -30.94 -9.03
C GLY A 222 -32.51 -32.20 -9.47
N LYS A 223 -32.66 -32.61 -10.73
CA LYS A 223 -31.90 -33.74 -11.30
C LYS A 223 -30.39 -33.48 -11.33
N ALA A 224 -29.99 -32.26 -11.67
CA ALA A 224 -28.59 -31.88 -11.69
C ALA A 224 -27.98 -31.94 -10.29
N LEU A 225 -28.68 -31.44 -9.26
CA LEU A 225 -28.24 -31.51 -7.87
C LEU A 225 -28.15 -32.94 -7.35
N ALA A 226 -29.14 -33.78 -7.65
CA ALA A 226 -29.14 -35.19 -7.24
C ALA A 226 -27.99 -36.00 -7.87
N ALA A 227 -27.47 -35.58 -9.02
CA ALA A 227 -26.37 -36.25 -9.72
C ALA A 227 -24.97 -35.87 -9.20
N ILE A 228 -24.87 -34.93 -8.25
CA ILE A 228 -23.59 -34.43 -7.75
C ILE A 228 -22.95 -35.47 -6.83
N LYS A 229 -21.68 -35.79 -7.11
CA LYS A 229 -20.81 -36.52 -6.18
C LYS A 229 -19.95 -35.50 -5.45
N LEU A 230 -20.18 -35.36 -4.15
CA LEU A 230 -19.34 -34.50 -3.31
C LEU A 230 -18.00 -35.21 -3.04
N PRO A 231 -16.88 -34.46 -3.08
CA PRO A 231 -15.57 -34.99 -2.74
C PRO A 231 -15.44 -35.27 -1.23
#